data_AF-A0A6D2JJ85-F1
#
_entry.id   AF-A0A6D2JJ85-F1
#
_cell.length_a   1.000
_cell.length_b   1.000
_cell.length_c   1.000
_cell.angle_alpha   90.00
_cell.angle_beta   90.00
_cell.angle_gamma   90.00
#
_symmetry.space_group_name_H-M   'P 1'
#
loop_
_entity.id
_entity.type
_entity.pdbx_description
1 polymer ?
#
loop_
_entity_poly.entity_id
_entity_poly.type
_entity_poly.pdbx_seq_one_letter_code
_entity_poly.pdbx_strand_id
1 'polypeptide(L)'
;MVKLNRSFWVLILFSIAILSIQFKGSFGSESTNEAYVTLLYGDEFLLGVRVLGKSIRDTGSNKDMVVLVSDGVSDYSKKLLKADKWKVEKISLLANPNQAHPKRFWGVYTKLKIFNMTDYKKVVYLDADTIVVKNIEDLFKCSKFCANLKHSERLNSGVMVVEPSEALFNDMMQQVKTLSSYTGGDQGFLNSYYPDFPNARVFDPSLSPQVMKTRPVPKMERLSTLYNADVGLYMLANKWMVDDSKLQIIHYTLGPLKPWDWWTAWLVKPVDVWHSIRVSLEETLPGTGGGKTPNDEFIVKFLFLLPLCGLLFCLYRSIQGRDLFGSLSRSSVYNLYCKLRSNGYSGLSTLNSNYQLHTGSNSKVPQYLGAVSVVVCFVAVLTSIGVSFMIVPRQITPWTGLILVYEWTFTIFLLSYGGFLLVIYQYGKKIAVETTESSVDDSGKVHQRADASCDFTTWYYGLGMVFLAFAAISLPYLLGVTSLFLRLGLMIAVAIVLVSFMTHASEQLAIRWFLKGLEDGDTTRSKSIC
;
A
#
# COMPACT_ATOMS: atom_id res chain seq x y z
N MET A 1 37.17 21.14 53.11
CA MET A 1 37.16 21.26 51.63
C MET A 1 38.52 20.78 51.11
N VAL A 2 38.59 19.53 50.66
CA VAL A 2 39.83 18.95 50.11
C VAL A 2 39.98 19.44 48.67
N LYS A 3 41.06 20.19 48.38
CA LYS A 3 41.42 20.60 47.02
C LYS A 3 41.84 19.35 46.23
N LEU A 4 40.91 18.76 45.48
CA LEU A 4 41.24 17.70 44.54
C LEU A 4 42.15 18.27 43.43
N ASN A 5 43.34 17.69 43.31
CA ASN A 5 44.41 18.14 42.43
C ASN A 5 44.01 18.01 40.94
N ARG A 6 44.33 19.00 40.12
CA ARG A 6 43.95 19.06 38.69
C ARG A 6 44.46 17.85 37.90
N SER A 7 45.60 17.28 38.31
CA SER A 7 46.15 16.05 37.73
C SER A 7 45.28 14.81 37.95
N PHE A 8 44.49 14.75 39.02
CA PHE A 8 43.59 13.62 39.29
C PHE A 8 42.42 13.58 38.29
N TRP A 9 41.88 14.74 37.93
CA TRP A 9 40.84 14.86 36.89
C TRP A 9 41.37 14.52 35.50
N VAL A 10 42.62 14.88 35.19
CA VAL A 10 43.26 14.50 33.92
C VAL A 10 43.46 12.99 33.85
N LEU A 11 43.88 12.33 34.93
CA LEU A 11 44.02 10.87 35.00
C LEU A 11 42.67 10.14 34.85
N ILE A 12 41.60 10.66 35.46
CA ILE A 12 40.26 10.10 35.29
C ILE A 12 39.79 10.26 33.84
N LEU A 13 39.94 11.44 33.24
CA LEU A 13 39.55 11.66 31.85
C LEU A 13 40.37 10.83 30.86
N PHE A 14 41.66 10.65 31.12
CA PHE A 14 42.52 9.78 30.32
C PHE A 14 42.16 8.30 30.49
N SER A 15 41.78 7.88 31.69
CA SER A 15 41.31 6.51 31.97
C SER A 15 39.96 6.24 31.31
N ILE A 16 39.03 7.20 31.34
CA ILE A 16 37.75 7.13 30.62
C ILE A 16 38.00 7.11 29.11
N ALA A 17 38.96 7.89 28.59
CA ALA A 17 39.32 7.87 27.18
C ALA A 17 39.94 6.53 26.76
N ILE A 18 40.81 5.93 27.57
CA ILE A 18 41.38 4.59 27.32
C ILE A 18 40.29 3.51 27.38
N LEU A 19 39.38 3.57 28.36
CA LEU A 19 38.20 2.69 28.42
C LEU A 19 37.28 2.87 27.20
N SER A 20 37.13 4.11 26.71
CA SER A 20 36.35 4.41 25.50
C SER A 20 37.03 3.92 24.21
N ILE A 21 38.37 3.88 24.18
CA ILE A 21 39.16 3.37 23.06
C ILE A 21 39.19 1.83 23.09
N GLN A 22 39.25 1.20 24.27
CA GLN A 22 39.12 -0.26 24.42
C GLN A 22 37.70 -0.76 24.10
N PHE A 23 36.65 0.03 24.37
CA PHE A 23 35.28 -0.30 23.93
C PHE A 23 35.02 -0.08 22.43
N LYS A 24 35.96 0.55 21.71
CA LYS A 24 35.99 0.62 20.25
C LYS A 24 36.82 -0.50 19.62
N GLY A 25 37.21 -1.50 20.39
CA GLY A 25 37.62 -2.79 19.86
C GLY A 25 36.43 -3.42 19.14
N SER A 26 36.62 -3.73 17.85
CA SER A 26 35.71 -4.47 16.99
C SER A 26 35.05 -5.63 17.75
N PHE A 27 33.80 -5.44 18.20
CA PHE A 27 32.87 -6.53 18.48
C PHE A 27 32.55 -7.19 17.13
N GLY A 28 33.49 -7.99 16.61
CA GLY A 28 33.13 -9.07 15.71
C GLY A 28 32.23 -9.96 16.53
N SER A 29 30.93 -9.95 16.25
CA SER A 29 29.99 -10.91 16.84
C SER A 29 30.60 -12.30 16.64
N GLU A 30 30.93 -12.99 17.73
CA GLU A 30 31.28 -14.40 17.64
C GLU A 30 30.12 -15.10 16.92
N SER A 31 30.46 -15.84 15.86
CA SER A 31 29.51 -16.60 15.08
C SER A 31 28.80 -17.60 15.99
N THR A 32 27.48 -17.54 16.08
CA THR A 32 26.72 -18.54 16.84
C THR A 32 26.55 -19.81 16.00
N ASN A 33 26.49 -20.98 16.63
CA ASN A 33 26.18 -22.23 15.92
C ASN A 33 24.68 -22.38 15.57
N GLU A 34 23.90 -21.31 15.74
CA GLU A 34 22.45 -21.26 15.59
C GLU A 34 22.08 -19.97 14.86
N ALA A 35 21.18 -20.02 13.88
CA ALA A 35 20.82 -18.85 13.09
C ALA A 35 19.32 -18.74 12.81
N TYR A 36 18.83 -17.50 12.75
CA TYR A 36 17.62 -17.17 12.01
C TYR A 36 17.96 -17.02 10.53
N VAL A 37 17.17 -17.63 9.66
CA VAL A 37 17.41 -17.62 8.22
C VAL A 37 16.17 -17.13 7.48
N THR A 38 16.36 -16.27 6.50
CA THR A 38 15.31 -15.91 5.53
C THR A 38 15.86 -15.94 4.11
N LEU A 39 14.97 -15.93 3.12
CA LEU A 39 15.33 -16.05 1.70
C LEU A 39 14.73 -14.88 0.90
N LEU A 40 15.59 -14.24 0.10
CA LEU A 40 15.24 -13.10 -0.72
C LEU A 40 15.56 -13.40 -2.20
N TYR A 41 14.52 -13.46 -3.02
CA TYR A 41 14.66 -13.71 -4.46
C TYR A 41 14.97 -12.42 -5.24
N GLY A 42 14.31 -11.31 -4.88
CA GLY A 42 14.51 -9.99 -5.48
C GLY A 42 14.22 -8.87 -4.49
N ASP A 43 14.38 -7.63 -4.95
CA ASP A 43 14.27 -6.44 -4.11
C ASP A 43 12.84 -6.18 -3.58
N GLU A 44 11.82 -6.83 -4.15
CA GLU A 44 10.42 -6.60 -3.81
C GLU A 44 10.06 -7.00 -2.37
N PHE A 45 10.78 -7.94 -1.76
CA PHE A 45 10.62 -8.34 -0.35
C PHE A 45 11.65 -7.71 0.58
N LEU A 46 12.54 -6.84 0.08
CA LEU A 46 13.61 -6.24 0.86
C LEU A 46 13.07 -5.59 2.14
N LEU A 47 12.07 -4.74 2.02
CA LEU A 47 11.48 -4.06 3.18
C LEU A 47 10.91 -5.05 4.21
N GLY A 48 10.30 -6.15 3.77
CA GLY A 48 9.85 -7.24 4.64
C GLY A 48 11.00 -7.82 5.46
N VAL A 49 12.11 -8.17 4.81
CA VAL A 49 13.32 -8.71 5.47
C VAL A 49 13.96 -7.69 6.42
N ARG A 50 14.01 -6.41 6.05
CA ARG A 50 14.53 -5.35 6.94
C ARG A 50 13.72 -5.27 8.24
N VAL A 51 12.40 -5.27 8.12
CA VAL A 51 11.47 -5.18 9.26
C VAL A 51 11.51 -6.47 10.09
N LEU A 52 11.58 -7.64 9.46
CA LEU A 52 11.78 -8.92 10.13
C LEU A 52 13.06 -8.92 10.98
N GLY A 53 14.19 -8.50 10.39
CA GLY A 53 15.48 -8.47 11.08
C GLY A 53 15.46 -7.51 12.28
N LYS A 54 14.83 -6.35 12.14
CA LYS A 54 14.59 -5.45 13.28
C LYS A 54 13.75 -6.13 14.36
N SER A 55 12.64 -6.77 13.99
CA SER A 55 11.73 -7.42 14.95
C SER A 55 12.42 -8.51 15.78
N ILE A 56 13.32 -9.30 15.18
CA ILE A 56 14.14 -10.28 15.89
C ILE A 56 15.06 -9.58 16.91
N ARG A 57 15.78 -8.54 16.49
CA ARG A 57 16.69 -7.79 17.37
C ARG A 57 15.98 -7.10 18.52
N ASP A 58 14.81 -6.51 18.26
CA ASP A 58 14.02 -5.81 19.28
C ASP A 58 13.56 -6.77 20.40
N THR A 59 13.51 -8.07 20.13
CA THR A 59 13.21 -9.11 21.14
C THR A 59 14.44 -9.62 21.91
N GLY A 60 15.61 -8.99 21.69
CA GLY A 60 16.84 -9.22 22.46
C GLY A 60 17.63 -10.45 22.04
N SER A 61 17.37 -11.05 20.87
CA SER A 61 18.12 -12.21 20.43
C SER A 61 19.55 -11.84 19.99
N ASN A 62 20.50 -12.73 20.30
CA ASN A 62 21.91 -12.62 19.91
C ASN A 62 22.34 -13.64 18.84
N LYS A 63 21.40 -14.39 18.27
CA LYS A 63 21.69 -15.38 17.24
C LYS A 63 22.04 -14.71 15.92
N ASP A 64 22.82 -15.41 15.11
CA ASP A 64 23.08 -15.01 13.74
C ASP A 64 21.78 -14.79 12.98
N MET A 65 21.73 -13.72 12.18
CA MET A 65 20.66 -13.47 11.22
C MET A 65 21.25 -13.59 9.82
N VAL A 66 20.87 -14.62 9.08
CA VAL A 66 21.36 -14.91 7.74
C VAL A 66 20.24 -14.67 6.73
N VAL A 67 20.55 -13.94 5.67
CA VAL A 67 19.67 -13.78 4.51
C VAL A 67 20.33 -14.43 3.31
N LEU A 68 19.66 -15.46 2.79
CA LEU A 68 20.02 -16.10 1.54
C LEU A 68 19.51 -15.22 0.40
N VAL A 69 20.40 -14.79 -0.50
CA VAL A 69 20.05 -13.88 -1.61
C VAL A 69 20.32 -14.54 -2.96
N SER A 70 19.33 -14.47 -3.86
CA SER A 70 19.51 -14.93 -5.24
C SER A 70 20.21 -13.88 -6.11
N ASP A 71 20.49 -14.23 -7.37
CA ASP A 71 21.03 -13.29 -8.37
C ASP A 71 20.08 -12.11 -8.67
N GLY A 72 18.79 -12.24 -8.39
CA GLY A 72 17.79 -11.18 -8.60
C GLY A 72 17.84 -10.03 -7.58
N VAL A 73 18.64 -10.16 -6.51
CA VAL A 73 18.78 -9.12 -5.47
C VAL A 73 19.90 -8.14 -5.85
N SER A 74 19.59 -6.84 -5.84
CA SER A 74 20.57 -5.81 -6.22
C SER A 74 21.70 -5.67 -5.20
N ASP A 75 22.85 -5.15 -5.65
CA ASP A 75 23.98 -4.92 -4.75
C ASP A 75 23.69 -3.83 -3.71
N TYR A 76 22.83 -2.87 -4.05
CA TYR A 76 22.30 -1.90 -3.09
C TYR A 76 21.54 -2.61 -1.96
N SER A 77 20.61 -3.52 -2.30
CA SER A 77 19.86 -4.32 -1.31
C SER A 77 20.77 -5.16 -0.44
N LYS A 78 21.77 -5.84 -1.03
CA LYS A 78 22.77 -6.60 -0.27
C LYS A 78 23.55 -5.72 0.70
N LYS A 79 23.96 -4.52 0.28
CA LYS A 79 24.66 -3.55 1.14
C LYS A 79 23.77 -3.06 2.28
N LEU A 80 22.50 -2.77 1.99
CA LEU A 80 21.53 -2.34 2.99
C LEU A 80 21.26 -3.44 4.02
N LEU A 81 21.08 -4.68 3.59
CA LEU A 81 20.90 -5.83 4.50
C LEU A 81 22.11 -6.02 5.42
N LYS A 82 23.34 -5.90 4.91
CA LYS A 82 24.56 -5.92 5.74
C LYS A 82 24.56 -4.78 6.77
N ALA A 83 24.14 -3.58 6.38
CA ALA A 83 24.02 -2.45 7.29
C ALA A 83 22.93 -2.67 8.36
N ASP A 84 21.86 -3.39 8.01
CA ASP A 84 20.84 -3.88 8.95
C ASP A 84 21.26 -5.13 9.74
N LYS A 85 22.56 -5.44 9.79
CA LYS A 85 23.16 -6.55 10.56
C LYS A 85 22.76 -7.95 10.11
N TRP A 86 22.35 -8.12 8.85
CA TRP A 86 22.21 -9.44 8.24
C TRP A 86 23.56 -9.95 7.71
N LYS A 87 23.85 -11.23 7.94
CA LYS A 87 24.85 -11.99 7.18
C LYS A 87 24.24 -12.33 5.82
N VAL A 88 24.77 -11.71 4.76
CA VAL A 88 24.22 -11.87 3.39
C VAL A 88 24.98 -12.97 2.68
N GLU A 89 24.29 -14.07 2.37
CA GLU A 89 24.86 -15.23 1.69
C GLU A 89 24.23 -15.41 0.31
N LYS A 90 25.07 -15.40 -0.72
CA LYS A 90 24.61 -15.60 -2.08
C LYS A 90 24.29 -17.08 -2.31
N ILE A 91 23.16 -17.36 -2.94
CA ILE A 91 22.70 -18.73 -3.20
C ILE A 91 22.23 -18.90 -4.64
N SER A 92 22.58 -20.03 -5.26
CA SER A 92 22.01 -20.39 -6.57
C SER A 92 20.57 -20.86 -6.43
N LEU A 93 19.74 -20.52 -7.42
CA LEU A 93 18.34 -20.96 -7.45
C LEU A 93 18.25 -22.47 -7.72
N LEU A 94 17.32 -23.14 -7.04
CA LEU A 94 16.90 -24.49 -7.39
C LEU A 94 15.72 -24.42 -8.34
N ALA A 95 15.85 -25.10 -9.48
CA ALA A 95 14.78 -25.20 -10.47
C ALA A 95 13.58 -25.96 -9.88
N ASN A 96 12.38 -25.41 -10.07
CA ASN A 96 11.15 -26.11 -9.73
C ASN A 96 10.89 -27.24 -10.73
N PRO A 97 10.87 -28.52 -10.30
CA PRO A 97 10.69 -29.66 -11.20
C PRO A 97 9.23 -29.83 -11.68
N ASN A 98 8.26 -29.15 -11.06
CA ASN A 98 6.85 -29.30 -11.40
C ASN A 98 6.58 -28.64 -12.77
N GLN A 99 6.01 -29.37 -13.73
CA GLN A 99 5.74 -28.83 -15.07
C GLN A 99 4.64 -27.76 -15.08
N ALA A 100 3.70 -27.82 -14.13
CA ALA A 100 2.63 -26.84 -13.97
C ALA A 100 2.81 -26.05 -12.66
N HIS A 101 3.30 -24.82 -12.76
CA HIS A 101 3.40 -23.90 -11.63
C HIS A 101 3.23 -22.44 -12.10
N PRO A 102 2.71 -21.54 -11.25
CA PRO A 102 2.74 -20.10 -11.54
C PRO A 102 4.19 -19.64 -11.75
N LYS A 103 4.46 -18.72 -12.70
CA LYS A 103 5.84 -18.23 -12.99
C LYS A 103 6.61 -17.80 -11.74
N ARG A 104 5.92 -17.20 -10.75
CA ARG A 104 6.50 -16.80 -9.46
C ARG A 104 7.08 -17.97 -8.63
N PHE A 105 6.74 -19.21 -8.94
CA PHE A 105 7.18 -20.40 -8.21
C PHE A 105 8.41 -21.08 -8.80
N TRP A 106 9.00 -20.52 -9.85
CA TRP A 106 10.14 -21.13 -10.54
C TRP A 106 11.34 -21.42 -9.62
N GLY A 107 11.64 -20.51 -8.69
CA GLY A 107 12.75 -20.65 -7.74
C GLY A 107 12.35 -21.15 -6.35
N VAL A 108 11.08 -21.48 -6.11
CA VAL A 108 10.54 -21.69 -4.75
C VAL A 108 11.21 -22.83 -3.98
N TYR A 109 11.69 -23.86 -4.69
CA TYR A 109 12.42 -24.97 -4.08
C TYR A 109 13.77 -24.55 -3.49
N THR A 110 14.30 -23.36 -3.82
CA THR A 110 15.54 -22.82 -3.25
C THR A 110 15.49 -22.76 -1.72
N LYS A 111 14.30 -22.61 -1.14
CA LYS A 111 14.09 -22.69 0.32
C LYS A 111 14.63 -23.99 0.93
N LEU A 112 14.62 -25.11 0.18
CA LEU A 112 15.16 -26.39 0.68
C LEU A 112 16.66 -26.35 0.98
N LYS A 113 17.41 -25.36 0.48
CA LYS A 113 18.83 -25.24 0.78
C LYS A 113 19.14 -24.93 2.24
N ILE A 114 18.15 -24.49 3.04
CA ILE A 114 18.32 -24.34 4.50
C ILE A 114 18.67 -25.67 5.17
N PHE A 115 18.25 -26.81 4.59
CA PHE A 115 18.57 -28.14 5.08
C PHE A 115 20.05 -28.50 4.85
N ASN A 116 20.78 -27.72 4.06
CA ASN A 116 22.21 -27.92 3.76
C ASN A 116 23.12 -26.87 4.42
N MET A 117 22.60 -26.02 5.31
CA MET A 117 23.40 -25.01 6.02
C MET A 117 24.18 -25.64 7.19
N THR A 118 25.06 -26.59 6.89
CA THR A 118 25.76 -27.43 7.88
C THR A 118 26.78 -26.70 8.74
N ASP A 119 27.10 -25.44 8.41
CA ASP A 119 27.88 -24.55 9.28
C ASP A 119 27.10 -24.18 10.56
N TYR A 120 25.78 -24.37 10.56
CA TYR A 120 24.89 -24.19 11.70
C TYR A 120 24.40 -25.53 12.23
N LYS A 121 24.42 -25.68 13.56
CA LYS A 121 23.78 -26.79 14.27
C LYS A 121 22.25 -26.71 14.17
N LYS A 122 21.70 -25.50 14.11
CA LYS A 122 20.26 -25.28 14.02
C LYS A 122 19.90 -24.01 13.28
N VAL A 123 18.89 -24.11 12.43
CA VAL A 123 18.35 -23.01 11.64
C VAL A 123 16.88 -22.82 12.00
N VAL A 124 16.49 -21.59 12.33
CA VAL A 124 15.09 -21.17 12.40
C VAL A 124 14.80 -20.35 11.15
N TYR A 125 14.11 -20.96 10.19
CA TYR A 125 13.70 -20.29 8.96
C TYR A 125 12.40 -19.49 9.17
N LEU A 126 12.39 -18.26 8.67
CA LEU A 126 11.27 -17.33 8.70
C LEU A 126 11.07 -16.74 7.30
N ASP A 127 9.87 -16.88 6.73
CA ASP A 127 9.53 -16.20 5.47
C ASP A 127 9.57 -14.67 5.65
N ALA A 128 9.91 -13.94 4.58
CA ALA A 128 10.07 -12.48 4.60
C ALA A 128 8.78 -11.69 4.92
N ASP A 129 7.63 -12.36 4.91
CA ASP A 129 6.31 -11.86 5.29
C ASP A 129 5.87 -12.35 6.68
N THR A 130 6.83 -12.68 7.53
CA THR A 130 6.62 -12.91 8.97
C THR A 130 7.13 -11.73 9.79
N ILE A 131 6.66 -11.62 11.03
CA ILE A 131 7.15 -10.65 12.01
C ILE A 131 7.22 -11.28 13.39
N VAL A 132 8.31 -11.01 14.11
CA VAL A 132 8.55 -11.52 15.46
C VAL A 132 8.10 -10.46 16.47
N VAL A 133 7.13 -10.79 17.32
CA VAL A 133 6.56 -9.87 18.32
C VAL A 133 7.03 -10.17 19.74
N LYS A 134 7.62 -11.34 19.97
CA LYS A 134 8.24 -11.76 21.24
C LYS A 134 9.46 -12.63 20.98
N ASN A 135 10.31 -12.79 22.00
CA ASN A 135 11.48 -13.65 21.90
C ASN A 135 11.06 -15.09 21.55
N ILE A 136 11.79 -15.68 20.60
CA ILE A 136 11.55 -17.02 20.03
C ILE A 136 12.82 -17.88 20.07
N GLU A 137 13.77 -17.58 20.96
CA GLU A 137 15.01 -18.39 21.07
C GLU A 137 14.74 -19.81 21.57
N ASP A 138 13.61 -20.03 22.23
CA ASP A 138 13.19 -21.36 22.62
C ASP A 138 12.91 -22.27 21.43
N LEU A 139 12.64 -21.75 20.23
CA LEU A 139 12.58 -22.55 19.00
C LEU A 139 13.88 -23.32 18.73
N PHE A 140 15.05 -22.84 19.18
CA PHE A 140 16.31 -23.57 19.04
C PHE A 140 16.38 -24.83 19.95
N LYS A 141 15.41 -25.05 20.83
CA LYS A 141 15.28 -26.30 21.61
C LYS A 141 14.49 -27.39 20.89
N CYS A 142 13.77 -27.06 19.82
CA CYS A 142 13.13 -28.05 18.95
C CYS A 142 14.16 -29.10 18.50
N SER A 143 13.74 -30.33 18.27
CA SER A 143 14.59 -31.42 17.76
C SER A 143 15.03 -31.21 16.29
N LYS A 144 14.75 -32.17 15.40
CA LYS A 144 15.31 -32.22 14.03
C LYS A 144 14.55 -31.37 13.02
N PHE A 145 13.22 -31.40 13.10
CA PHE A 145 12.35 -30.63 12.21
C PHE A 145 11.12 -30.16 12.97
N CYS A 146 10.87 -28.86 13.00
CA CYS A 146 9.60 -28.33 13.50
C CYS A 146 8.98 -27.38 12.49
N ALA A 147 7.66 -27.39 12.43
CA ALA A 147 6.88 -26.42 11.69
C ALA A 147 5.51 -26.25 12.38
N ASN A 148 4.69 -25.32 11.92
CA ASN A 148 3.30 -25.22 12.39
C ASN A 148 2.34 -25.95 11.43
N LEU A 149 1.20 -26.44 11.94
CA LEU A 149 0.10 -26.92 11.09
C LEU A 149 -0.77 -25.75 10.62
N LYS A 150 -0.83 -25.53 9.31
CA LYS A 150 -1.80 -24.67 8.64
C LYS A 150 -3.10 -25.45 8.41
N HIS A 151 -4.11 -25.16 9.24
CA HIS A 151 -5.33 -25.99 9.33
C HIS A 151 -4.98 -27.43 9.76
N SER A 152 -5.96 -28.26 10.09
CA SER A 152 -5.76 -29.47 10.91
C SER A 152 -4.75 -30.51 10.39
N GLU A 153 -4.34 -30.48 9.12
CA GLU A 153 -3.64 -31.62 8.50
C GLU A 153 -2.41 -31.28 7.63
N ARG A 154 -2.02 -30.02 7.46
CA ARG A 154 -0.89 -29.66 6.57
C ARG A 154 0.08 -28.72 7.24
N LEU A 155 1.38 -28.95 7.07
CA LEU A 155 2.40 -28.03 7.58
C LEU A 155 2.44 -26.72 6.78
N ASN A 156 2.77 -25.64 7.48
CA ASN A 156 3.15 -24.35 6.93
C ASN A 156 4.68 -24.26 6.85
N SER A 157 5.23 -23.89 5.69
CA SER A 157 6.68 -23.76 5.51
C SER A 157 7.22 -22.34 5.69
N GLY A 158 6.41 -21.42 6.25
CA GLY A 158 6.82 -20.04 6.52
C GLY A 158 7.53 -19.85 7.86
N VAL A 159 7.38 -20.80 8.79
CA VAL A 159 8.18 -20.87 10.01
C VAL A 159 8.60 -22.31 10.21
N MET A 160 9.90 -22.57 10.15
CA MET A 160 10.46 -23.92 10.30
C MET A 160 11.69 -23.89 11.20
N VAL A 161 11.90 -24.95 11.97
CA VAL A 161 13.16 -25.23 12.64
C VAL A 161 13.77 -26.46 11.99
N VAL A 162 15.05 -26.39 11.65
CA VAL A 162 15.77 -27.43 10.93
C VAL A 162 17.11 -27.69 11.61
N GLU A 163 17.43 -28.96 11.83
CA GLU A 163 18.80 -29.43 12.04
C GLU A 163 19.41 -29.75 10.65
N PRO A 164 20.28 -28.88 10.11
CA PRO A 164 20.81 -29.07 8.76
C PRO A 164 21.64 -30.35 8.64
N SER A 165 21.51 -31.04 7.52
CA SER A 165 22.25 -32.27 7.23
C SER A 165 22.38 -32.45 5.73
N GLU A 166 23.62 -32.59 5.24
CA GLU A 166 23.90 -32.85 3.83
C GLU A 166 23.20 -34.13 3.34
N ALA A 167 23.18 -35.19 4.16
CA ALA A 167 22.49 -36.42 3.83
C ALA A 167 20.96 -36.22 3.67
N LEU A 168 20.35 -35.44 4.57
CA LEU A 168 18.92 -35.10 4.49
C LEU A 168 18.61 -34.27 3.25
N PHE A 169 19.44 -33.25 2.96
CA PHE A 169 19.27 -32.41 1.79
C PHE A 169 19.42 -33.21 0.48
N ASN A 170 20.43 -34.08 0.39
CA ASN A 170 20.63 -34.92 -0.78
C ASN A 170 19.46 -35.90 -1.02
N ASP A 171 18.92 -36.49 0.04
CA ASP A 171 17.71 -37.30 -0.04
C ASP A 171 16.51 -36.47 -0.53
N MET A 172 16.30 -35.25 0.02
CA MET A 172 15.28 -34.33 -0.50
C MET A 172 15.47 -34.06 -1.98
N MET A 173 16.68 -33.74 -2.46
CA MET A 173 16.94 -33.45 -3.87
C MET A 173 16.66 -34.64 -4.79
N GLN A 174 16.78 -35.88 -4.31
CA GLN A 174 16.34 -37.07 -5.04
C GLN A 174 14.81 -37.15 -5.09
N GLN A 175 14.15 -36.96 -3.94
CA GLN A 175 12.70 -37.04 -3.81
C GLN A 175 11.94 -35.90 -4.51
N VAL A 176 12.57 -34.72 -4.67
CA VAL A 176 12.01 -33.58 -5.40
C VAL A 176 11.60 -33.96 -6.84
N LYS A 177 12.26 -34.97 -7.43
CA LYS A 177 11.97 -35.45 -8.80
C LYS A 177 10.77 -36.40 -8.88
N THR A 178 10.39 -37.01 -7.76
CA THR A 178 9.41 -38.12 -7.72
C THR A 178 8.18 -37.79 -6.89
N LEU A 179 8.32 -37.07 -5.78
CA LEU A 179 7.21 -36.68 -4.91
C LEU A 179 6.45 -35.49 -5.51
N SER A 180 5.13 -35.64 -5.57
CA SER A 180 4.23 -34.55 -5.99
C SER A 180 4.22 -33.40 -4.99
N SER A 181 4.11 -32.16 -5.46
CA SER A 181 3.77 -31.02 -4.61
C SER A 181 2.37 -30.52 -4.92
N TYR A 182 1.42 -30.65 -3.98
CA TYR A 182 0.04 -30.18 -4.18
C TYR A 182 -0.09 -28.66 -4.36
N THR A 183 0.94 -27.90 -3.99
CA THR A 183 1.02 -26.44 -4.21
C THR A 183 1.84 -26.07 -5.45
N GLY A 184 2.53 -27.04 -6.04
CA GLY A 184 3.60 -26.79 -7.01
C GLY A 184 4.84 -26.09 -6.42
N GLY A 185 4.95 -25.97 -5.09
CA GLY A 185 6.05 -25.30 -4.38
C GLY A 185 6.63 -26.10 -3.22
N ASP A 186 7.46 -25.45 -2.39
CA ASP A 186 8.18 -26.04 -1.26
C ASP A 186 7.23 -26.59 -0.18
N GLN A 187 6.16 -25.86 0.15
CA GLN A 187 5.23 -26.29 1.19
C GLN A 187 4.56 -27.60 0.82
N GLY A 188 4.12 -27.74 -0.43
CA GLY A 188 3.47 -28.96 -0.89
C GLY A 188 4.43 -30.14 -0.91
N PHE A 189 5.66 -29.93 -1.35
CA PHE A 189 6.71 -30.95 -1.33
C PHE A 189 7.03 -31.39 0.11
N LEU A 190 7.23 -30.45 1.04
CA LEU A 190 7.54 -30.76 2.44
C LEU A 190 6.42 -31.55 3.12
N ASN A 191 5.15 -31.27 2.82
CA ASN A 191 4.03 -32.08 3.29
C ASN A 191 4.08 -33.52 2.76
N SER A 192 4.46 -33.72 1.50
CA SER A 192 4.62 -35.05 0.91
C SER A 192 5.87 -35.78 1.42
N TYR A 193 6.94 -35.04 1.72
CA TYR A 193 8.18 -35.58 2.26
C TYR A 193 8.06 -35.97 3.75
N TYR A 194 7.26 -35.23 4.52
CA TYR A 194 6.93 -35.52 5.92
C TYR A 194 5.45 -35.92 6.10
N PRO A 195 5.00 -37.07 5.57
CA PRO A 195 3.58 -37.43 5.56
C PRO A 195 2.99 -37.64 6.96
N ASP A 196 3.82 -38.08 7.93
CA ASP A 196 3.39 -38.29 9.32
C ASP A 196 3.43 -37.00 10.18
N PHE A 197 3.75 -35.85 9.61
CA PHE A 197 3.84 -34.58 10.35
C PHE A 197 2.58 -34.21 11.15
N PRO A 198 1.33 -34.46 10.67
CA PRO A 198 0.13 -34.21 11.45
C PRO A 198 0.08 -34.99 12.78
N ASN A 199 0.70 -36.17 12.82
CA ASN A 199 0.78 -37.03 14.00
C ASN A 199 1.97 -36.71 14.91
N ALA A 200 2.83 -35.76 14.52
CA ALA A 200 3.97 -35.37 15.33
C ALA A 200 3.52 -34.76 16.67
N ARG A 201 4.32 -34.94 17.71
CA ARG A 201 4.03 -34.36 19.03
C ARG A 201 4.14 -32.83 18.99
N VAL A 202 3.38 -32.14 19.84
CA VAL A 202 3.52 -30.68 19.98
C VAL A 202 4.84 -30.36 20.68
N PHE A 203 5.57 -29.40 20.13
CA PHE A 203 6.78 -28.85 20.74
C PHE A 203 6.42 -28.09 22.01
N ASP A 204 7.06 -28.45 23.12
CA ASP A 204 6.89 -27.82 24.42
C ASP A 204 8.24 -27.29 24.92
N PRO A 205 8.47 -25.96 24.87
CA PRO A 205 9.72 -25.35 25.29
C PRO A 205 9.93 -25.35 26.81
N SER A 206 8.89 -25.70 27.59
CA SER A 206 8.91 -25.70 29.06
C SER A 206 9.37 -27.03 29.66
N LEU A 207 9.56 -28.07 28.84
CA LEU A 207 10.04 -29.37 29.30
C LEU A 207 11.41 -29.26 29.96
N SER A 208 11.54 -29.88 31.14
CA SER A 208 12.82 -29.91 31.85
C SER A 208 13.83 -30.78 31.09
N PRO A 209 15.15 -30.49 31.19
CA PRO A 209 16.18 -31.30 30.55
C PRO A 209 16.16 -32.78 30.96
N GLN A 210 15.70 -33.07 32.19
CA GLN A 210 15.56 -34.45 32.67
C GLN A 210 14.46 -35.20 31.93
N VAL A 211 13.29 -34.58 31.71
CA VAL A 211 12.18 -35.17 30.96
C VAL A 211 12.52 -35.30 29.47
N MET A 212 13.31 -34.37 28.92
CA MET A 212 13.77 -34.48 27.53
C MET A 212 14.66 -35.71 27.31
N LYS A 213 15.53 -36.04 28.27
CA LYS A 213 16.46 -37.19 28.16
C LYS A 213 15.77 -38.55 28.27
N THR A 214 14.61 -38.64 28.92
CA THR A 214 13.87 -39.91 29.06
C THR A 214 13.01 -40.23 27.83
N ARG A 215 12.81 -39.27 26.92
CA ARG A 215 12.00 -39.43 25.72
C ARG A 215 12.88 -39.70 24.50
N PRO A 216 12.44 -40.55 23.56
CA PRO A 216 13.09 -40.62 22.25
C PRO A 216 13.12 -39.23 21.58
N VAL A 217 14.25 -38.90 20.96
CA VAL A 217 14.38 -37.69 20.14
C VAL A 217 13.47 -37.86 18.93
N PRO A 218 12.41 -37.04 18.78
CA PRO A 218 11.47 -37.21 17.69
C PRO A 218 12.14 -36.75 16.39
N LYS A 219 11.70 -37.34 15.26
CA LYS A 219 12.12 -36.90 13.94
C LYS A 219 11.56 -35.51 13.59
N MET A 220 10.39 -35.18 14.17
CA MET A 220 9.69 -33.94 13.93
C MET A 220 8.73 -33.59 15.07
N GLU A 221 8.44 -32.30 15.25
CA GLU A 221 7.48 -31.80 16.24
C GLU A 221 6.63 -30.65 15.66
N ARG A 222 5.44 -30.44 16.21
CA ARG A 222 4.52 -29.38 15.80
C ARG A 222 4.68 -28.16 16.67
N LEU A 223 5.02 -27.03 16.06
CA LEU A 223 4.97 -25.72 16.69
C LEU A 223 3.51 -25.33 16.97
N SER A 224 3.29 -24.73 18.13
CA SER A 224 2.03 -24.05 18.45
C SER A 224 1.75 -22.93 17.44
N THR A 225 0.47 -22.60 17.24
CA THR A 225 0.03 -21.45 16.42
C THR A 225 0.62 -20.12 16.91
N LEU A 226 1.08 -20.04 18.17
CA LEU A 226 1.80 -18.88 18.70
C LEU A 226 3.06 -18.51 17.89
N TYR A 227 3.73 -19.51 17.30
CA TYR A 227 4.93 -19.36 16.48
C TYR A 227 4.65 -19.20 14.99
N ASN A 228 3.40 -19.21 14.55
CA ASN A 228 3.06 -19.02 13.13
C ASN A 228 1.59 -18.60 13.00
N ALA A 229 1.25 -17.46 13.58
CA ALA A 229 -0.14 -16.99 13.60
C ALA A 229 -0.56 -16.47 12.23
N ASP A 230 -1.47 -17.19 11.58
CA ASP A 230 -1.90 -16.95 10.21
C ASP A 230 -2.89 -15.76 10.14
N VAL A 231 -2.49 -14.67 9.48
CA VAL A 231 -3.34 -13.49 9.28
C VAL A 231 -4.55 -13.79 8.40
N GLY A 232 -4.46 -14.75 7.47
CA GLY A 232 -5.60 -15.23 6.69
C GLY A 232 -6.67 -15.86 7.56
N LEU A 233 -6.29 -16.65 8.57
CA LEU A 233 -7.24 -17.16 9.57
C LEU A 233 -7.83 -16.05 10.44
N TYR A 234 -7.01 -15.07 10.84
CA TYR A 234 -7.51 -13.89 11.55
C TYR A 234 -8.59 -13.15 10.75
N MET A 235 -8.43 -13.01 9.43
CA MET A 235 -9.42 -12.32 8.59
C MET A 235 -10.76 -13.06 8.53
N LEU A 236 -10.75 -14.40 8.56
CA LEU A 236 -11.98 -15.19 8.58
C LEU A 236 -12.68 -15.13 9.94
N ALA A 237 -11.91 -15.13 11.04
CA ALA A 237 -12.46 -15.17 12.40
C ALA A 237 -12.67 -13.78 13.04
N ASN A 238 -12.07 -12.72 12.46
CA ASN A 238 -11.93 -11.38 13.04
C ASN A 238 -11.33 -11.36 14.46
N LYS A 239 -10.54 -12.37 14.80
CA LYS A 239 -9.83 -12.52 16.07
C LYS A 239 -8.68 -13.51 15.92
N TRP A 240 -7.72 -13.45 16.83
CA TRP A 240 -6.74 -14.52 16.97
C TRP A 240 -7.41 -15.76 17.57
N MET A 241 -7.04 -16.94 17.06
CA MET A 241 -7.48 -18.23 17.61
C MET A 241 -6.70 -18.63 18.87
N VAL A 242 -5.79 -17.76 19.31
CA VAL A 242 -4.93 -17.89 20.48
C VAL A 242 -4.98 -16.56 21.24
N ASP A 243 -4.53 -16.60 22.49
CA ASP A 243 -4.32 -15.42 23.32
C ASP A 243 -3.33 -14.46 22.63
N ASP A 244 -3.79 -13.25 22.32
CA ASP A 244 -3.03 -12.24 21.57
C ASP A 244 -1.79 -11.79 22.34
N SER A 245 -1.90 -11.72 23.66
CA SER A 245 -0.82 -11.39 24.57
C SER A 245 0.28 -12.44 24.57
N LYS A 246 0.07 -13.65 24.02
CA LYS A 246 1.06 -14.73 23.94
C LYS A 246 1.63 -14.95 22.55
N LEU A 247 1.15 -14.23 21.54
CA LEU A 247 1.67 -14.32 20.18
C LEU A 247 3.18 -14.08 20.15
N GLN A 248 3.88 -14.86 19.35
CA GLN A 248 5.33 -14.75 19.17
C GLN A 248 5.69 -14.41 17.72
N ILE A 249 5.02 -15.02 16.74
CA ILE A 249 5.24 -14.75 15.32
C ILE A 249 3.91 -14.59 14.61
N ILE A 250 3.76 -13.52 13.84
CA ILE A 250 2.62 -13.28 12.94
C ILE A 250 3.09 -13.50 11.50
N HIS A 251 2.28 -14.20 10.71
CA HIS A 251 2.58 -14.54 9.32
C HIS A 251 1.50 -13.96 8.38
N TYR A 252 1.92 -13.05 7.49
CA TYR A 252 1.06 -12.36 6.53
C TYR A 252 0.82 -13.21 5.26
N THR A 253 0.09 -14.31 5.45
CA THR A 253 -0.20 -15.36 4.44
C THR A 253 -1.14 -14.93 3.31
N LEU A 254 -1.73 -13.74 3.38
CA LEU A 254 -2.63 -13.20 2.36
C LEU A 254 -1.83 -12.82 1.11
N GLY A 255 -1.75 -13.73 0.14
CA GLY A 255 -0.92 -13.61 -1.06
C GLY A 255 -0.84 -12.21 -1.69
N PRO A 256 -1.97 -11.56 -2.06
CA PRO A 256 -1.96 -10.23 -2.67
C PRO A 256 -1.87 -9.06 -1.67
N LEU A 257 -2.04 -9.32 -0.37
CA LEU A 257 -2.10 -8.29 0.67
C LEU A 257 -0.89 -8.42 1.60
N LYS A 258 0.23 -7.86 1.15
CA LYS A 258 1.46 -7.83 1.94
C LYS A 258 1.52 -6.59 2.82
N PRO A 259 2.17 -6.68 3.99
CA PRO A 259 2.13 -5.61 4.99
C PRO A 259 2.91 -4.35 4.57
N TRP A 260 3.86 -4.46 3.62
CA TRP A 260 4.57 -3.31 3.07
C TRP A 260 3.77 -2.52 2.04
N ASP A 261 2.72 -3.09 1.45
CA ASP A 261 1.84 -2.38 0.53
C ASP A 261 0.94 -1.43 1.32
N TRP A 262 1.03 -0.12 1.04
CA TRP A 262 0.39 0.92 1.85
C TRP A 262 -1.13 0.74 1.98
N TRP A 263 -1.79 0.15 0.97
CA TRP A 263 -3.24 -0.07 0.97
C TRP A 263 -3.66 -1.19 1.92
N THR A 264 -2.78 -2.14 2.22
CA THR A 264 -3.09 -3.30 3.05
C THR A 264 -3.47 -2.89 4.48
N ALA A 265 -2.88 -1.81 5.00
CA ALA A 265 -3.20 -1.27 6.33
C ALA A 265 -4.65 -0.78 6.47
N TRP A 266 -5.30 -0.41 5.36
CA TRP A 266 -6.70 0.03 5.36
C TRP A 266 -7.68 -1.15 5.35
N LEU A 267 -7.21 -2.34 4.97
CA LEU A 267 -8.03 -3.54 4.79
C LEU A 267 -7.87 -4.53 5.94
N VAL A 268 -6.64 -4.69 6.44
CA VAL A 268 -6.25 -5.82 7.31
C VAL A 268 -5.68 -5.27 8.63
N LYS A 269 -6.39 -5.50 9.75
CA LYS A 269 -6.05 -4.89 11.05
C LYS A 269 -4.64 -5.24 11.54
N PRO A 270 -4.20 -6.53 11.62
CA PRO A 270 -2.89 -6.89 12.21
C PRO A 270 -1.64 -6.33 11.53
N VAL A 271 -1.80 -5.57 10.45
CA VAL A 271 -0.72 -4.93 9.69
C VAL A 271 -0.20 -3.70 10.43
N ASP A 272 -0.97 -3.16 11.37
CA ASP A 272 -0.54 -2.13 12.32
C ASP A 272 0.69 -2.56 13.13
N VAL A 273 0.73 -3.83 13.58
CA VAL A 273 1.88 -4.41 14.30
C VAL A 273 3.14 -4.31 13.45
N TRP A 274 3.07 -4.71 12.17
CA TRP A 274 4.22 -4.62 11.26
C TRP A 274 4.63 -3.16 10.98
N HIS A 275 3.66 -2.26 10.80
CA HIS A 275 3.96 -0.85 10.58
C HIS A 275 4.59 -0.16 11.80
N SER A 276 4.25 -0.56 13.02
CA SER A 276 4.85 0.02 14.23
C SER A 276 6.37 -0.25 14.30
N ILE A 277 6.79 -1.44 13.85
CA ILE A 277 8.21 -1.81 13.74
C ILE A 277 8.85 -1.10 12.54
N ARG A 278 8.14 -1.02 11.40
CA ARG A 278 8.64 -0.29 10.22
C ARG A 278 8.97 1.17 10.54
N VAL A 279 8.09 1.89 11.24
CA VAL A 279 8.28 3.33 11.51
C VAL A 279 9.50 3.58 12.40
N SER A 280 9.85 2.64 13.26
CA SER A 280 11.04 2.69 14.12
C SER A 280 12.29 2.08 13.47
N LEU A 281 12.24 1.71 12.18
CA LEU A 281 13.39 1.18 11.46
C LEU A 281 14.50 2.23 11.34
N GLU A 282 15.70 1.88 11.79
CA GLU A 282 16.87 2.75 11.79
C GLU A 282 17.32 3.12 10.36
N GLU A 283 17.90 4.30 10.24
CA GLU A 283 18.55 4.74 9.01
C GLU A 283 19.98 4.19 8.94
N THR A 284 20.10 2.93 8.50
CA THR A 284 21.40 2.24 8.38
C THR A 284 22.18 2.65 7.14
N LEU A 285 21.50 3.14 6.11
CA LEU A 285 22.05 3.89 4.98
C LEU A 285 21.26 5.21 4.77
N PRO A 286 21.84 6.25 4.14
CA PRO A 286 21.16 7.52 3.95
C PRO A 286 19.78 7.38 3.28
N GLY A 287 18.75 7.99 3.88
CA GLY A 287 17.36 7.98 3.36
C GLY A 287 16.61 6.65 3.53
N THR A 288 17.12 5.73 4.36
CA THR A 288 16.49 4.40 4.57
C THR A 288 15.68 4.26 5.86
N GLY A 289 15.69 5.28 6.72
CA GLY A 289 14.93 5.31 7.97
C GLY A 289 13.42 5.16 7.74
N GLY A 290 12.74 4.47 8.66
CA GLY A 290 11.31 4.17 8.53
C GLY A 290 10.95 3.23 7.37
N GLY A 291 11.96 2.53 6.81
CA GLY A 291 11.78 1.64 5.66
C GLY A 291 11.58 2.38 4.33
N LYS A 292 12.09 3.60 4.22
CA LYS A 292 12.06 4.38 2.97
C LYS A 292 13.15 3.91 2.00
N THR A 293 12.97 4.25 0.72
CA THR A 293 14.03 4.17 -0.29
C THR A 293 14.25 5.57 -0.89
N PRO A 294 15.49 5.93 -1.26
CA PRO A 294 15.76 7.24 -1.87
C PRO A 294 14.96 7.49 -3.15
N ASN A 295 14.70 6.43 -3.94
CA ASN A 295 13.92 6.52 -5.17
C ASN A 295 12.45 6.80 -4.88
N ASP A 296 11.82 6.04 -3.96
CA ASP A 296 10.42 6.27 -3.60
C ASP A 296 10.23 7.65 -2.98
N GLU A 297 11.19 8.12 -2.17
CA GLU A 297 11.12 9.44 -1.57
C GLU A 297 11.18 10.55 -2.63
N PHE A 298 12.04 10.41 -3.63
CA PHE A 298 12.09 11.32 -4.77
C PHE A 298 10.76 11.33 -5.53
N ILE A 299 10.23 10.15 -5.86
CA ILE A 299 8.94 10.03 -6.56
C ILE A 299 7.81 10.66 -5.74
N VAL A 300 7.73 10.39 -4.44
CA VAL A 300 6.71 10.98 -3.55
C VAL A 300 6.81 12.50 -3.55
N LYS A 301 8.01 13.06 -3.40
CA LYS A 301 8.22 14.53 -3.43
C LYS A 301 7.79 15.11 -4.78
N PHE A 302 8.17 14.45 -5.88
CA PHE A 302 7.78 14.87 -7.23
C PHE A 302 6.25 14.84 -7.42
N LEU A 303 5.59 13.76 -6.98
CA LEU A 303 4.14 13.59 -7.11
C LEU A 303 3.33 14.61 -6.29
N PHE A 304 3.84 15.06 -5.13
CA PHE A 304 3.21 16.15 -4.37
C PHE A 304 3.45 17.54 -5.00
N LEU A 305 4.64 17.78 -5.55
CA LEU A 305 4.98 19.09 -6.09
C LEU A 305 4.32 19.36 -7.44
N LEU A 306 4.11 18.34 -8.26
CA LEU A 306 3.66 18.51 -9.65
C LEU A 306 2.25 19.13 -9.77
N PRO A 307 1.20 18.65 -9.06
CA PRO A 307 -0.12 19.28 -9.08
C PRO A 307 -0.09 20.72 -8.54
N LEU A 308 0.69 20.97 -7.49
CA LEU A 308 0.87 22.31 -6.91
C LEU A 308 1.51 23.28 -7.90
N CYS A 309 2.59 22.87 -8.58
CA CYS A 309 3.23 23.66 -9.63
C CYS A 309 2.27 23.92 -10.80
N GLY A 310 1.49 22.93 -11.20
CA GLY A 310 0.45 23.09 -12.23
C GLY A 310 -0.61 24.12 -11.82
N LEU A 311 -1.08 24.06 -10.58
CA LEU A 311 -2.04 25.02 -10.04
C LEU A 311 -1.45 26.44 -9.98
N LEU A 312 -0.23 26.61 -9.48
CA LEU A 312 0.47 27.90 -9.45
C LEU A 312 0.68 28.48 -10.86
N PHE A 313 1.02 27.63 -11.84
CA PHE A 313 1.14 28.06 -13.23
C PHE A 313 -0.20 28.53 -13.81
N CYS A 314 -1.30 27.83 -13.52
CA CYS A 314 -2.64 28.24 -13.92
C CYS A 314 -3.05 29.57 -13.26
N LEU A 315 -2.75 29.76 -11.97
CA LEU A 315 -2.99 31.03 -11.26
C LEU A 315 -2.18 32.17 -11.91
N TYR A 316 -0.90 31.95 -12.17
CA TYR A 316 -0.02 32.93 -12.81
C TYR A 316 -0.53 33.34 -14.20
N ARG A 317 -0.93 32.37 -15.04
CA ARG A 317 -1.51 32.67 -16.35
C ARG A 317 -2.85 33.39 -16.25
N SER A 318 -3.67 33.05 -15.27
CA SER A 318 -4.94 33.74 -15.00
C SER A 318 -4.71 35.21 -14.65
N ILE A 319 -3.65 35.51 -13.90
CA ILE A 319 -3.26 36.89 -13.54
C ILE A 319 -2.68 37.64 -14.76
N GLN A 320 -1.96 36.96 -15.67
CA GLN A 320 -1.36 37.57 -16.86
C GLN A 320 -2.32 37.79 -18.04
N GLY A 321 -3.59 37.41 -17.93
CA GLY A 321 -4.61 37.69 -18.96
C GLY A 321 -4.41 36.98 -20.31
N ARG A 322 -3.49 36.00 -20.42
CA ARG A 322 -3.28 35.21 -21.65
C ARG A 322 -4.13 33.93 -21.61
N ASP A 323 -5.25 33.97 -22.31
CA ASP A 323 -6.21 32.88 -22.44
C ASP A 323 -5.70 31.77 -23.37
N LEU A 324 -5.02 30.76 -22.80
CA LEU A 324 -4.90 29.43 -23.42
C LEU A 324 -5.49 28.31 -22.53
N PHE A 325 -5.71 28.58 -21.24
CA PHE A 325 -6.28 27.65 -20.24
C PHE A 325 -7.29 28.33 -19.29
N GLY A 326 -7.67 29.59 -19.58
CA GLY A 326 -8.36 30.49 -18.64
C GLY A 326 -9.79 30.11 -18.24
N SER A 327 -10.43 29.15 -18.91
CA SER A 327 -11.80 28.72 -18.56
C SER A 327 -11.86 27.92 -17.24
N LEU A 328 -10.85 27.07 -16.96
CA LEU A 328 -10.78 26.27 -15.74
C LEU A 328 -10.35 27.09 -14.50
N SER A 329 -9.43 28.05 -14.66
CA SER A 329 -8.92 28.85 -13.54
C SER A 329 -9.75 30.09 -13.23
N ARG A 330 -10.38 30.73 -14.23
CA ARG A 330 -11.25 31.90 -13.98
C ARG A 330 -12.45 31.52 -13.13
N SER A 331 -13.04 30.33 -13.31
CA SER A 331 -14.18 29.90 -12.48
C SER A 331 -13.81 29.69 -11.01
N SER A 332 -12.65 29.12 -10.70
CA SER A 332 -12.29 28.74 -9.33
C SER A 332 -11.75 29.92 -8.50
N VAL A 333 -10.98 30.82 -9.12
CA VAL A 333 -10.28 31.92 -8.43
C VAL A 333 -11.14 33.19 -8.35
N TYR A 334 -11.87 33.51 -9.42
CA TYR A 334 -12.80 34.64 -9.43
C TYR A 334 -13.93 34.45 -8.41
N ASN A 335 -14.36 33.20 -8.19
CA ASN A 335 -15.38 32.88 -7.20
C ASN A 335 -14.86 32.86 -5.74
N LEU A 336 -13.58 32.56 -5.50
CA LEU A 336 -12.96 32.75 -4.18
C LEU A 336 -12.90 34.24 -3.81
N TYR A 337 -12.62 35.09 -4.80
CA TYR A 337 -12.69 36.55 -4.68
C TYR A 337 -14.13 37.04 -4.42
N CYS A 338 -15.14 36.48 -5.09
CA CYS A 338 -16.55 36.78 -4.80
C CYS A 338 -16.96 36.38 -3.37
N LYS A 339 -16.45 35.26 -2.85
CA LYS A 339 -16.76 34.76 -1.50
C LYS A 339 -16.12 35.60 -0.38
N LEU A 340 -14.96 36.19 -0.62
CA LEU A 340 -14.33 37.15 0.31
C LEU A 340 -15.04 38.50 0.33
N ARG A 341 -15.69 38.89 -0.77
CA ARG A 341 -16.47 40.14 -0.88
C ARG A 341 -17.91 40.01 -0.41
N SER A 342 -18.51 38.82 -0.45
CA SER A 342 -19.92 38.57 -0.08
C SER A 342 -20.13 38.22 1.40
N ASN A 343 -19.12 38.39 2.27
CA ASN A 343 -19.26 38.16 3.71
C ASN A 343 -19.95 39.34 4.42
N GLY A 344 -21.05 39.80 3.84
CA GLY A 344 -21.97 40.76 4.39
C GLY A 344 -23.36 40.47 3.84
N TYR A 345 -24.26 40.10 4.75
CA TYR A 345 -25.70 39.86 4.59
C TYR A 345 -26.20 38.41 4.48
N SER A 346 -26.97 38.08 5.51
CA SER A 346 -27.67 36.86 5.88
C SER A 346 -28.80 36.44 4.93
N GLY A 347 -29.22 35.17 5.01
CA GLY A 347 -30.56 34.76 4.56
C GLY A 347 -30.70 33.25 4.32
N LEU A 348 -31.10 32.51 5.35
CA LEU A 348 -31.60 31.15 5.23
C LEU A 348 -33.01 31.20 4.60
N SER A 349 -33.13 30.94 3.30
CA SER A 349 -34.41 30.69 2.64
C SER A 349 -34.41 29.30 2.00
N THR A 350 -35.30 28.47 2.50
CA THR A 350 -35.72 27.18 1.95
C THR A 350 -36.00 27.27 0.45
N LEU A 351 -35.16 26.61 -0.34
CA LEU A 351 -35.32 26.48 -1.79
C LEU A 351 -36.43 25.48 -2.10
N ASN A 352 -37.61 26.01 -2.40
CA ASN A 352 -38.69 25.29 -3.04
C ASN A 352 -38.27 25.05 -4.50
N SER A 353 -38.05 23.79 -4.88
CA SER A 353 -37.66 23.37 -6.22
C SER A 353 -38.88 23.41 -7.15
N ASN A 354 -39.16 24.58 -7.73
CA ASN A 354 -40.01 24.72 -8.91
C ASN A 354 -39.39 25.77 -9.84
N TYR A 355 -38.25 25.42 -10.44
CA TYR A 355 -37.89 26.00 -11.73
C TYR A 355 -38.63 25.21 -12.80
N GLN A 356 -39.81 25.70 -13.18
CA GLN A 356 -40.41 25.34 -14.45
C GLN A 356 -39.39 25.69 -15.54
N LEU A 357 -38.78 24.65 -16.11
CA LEU A 357 -38.00 24.74 -17.34
C LEU A 357 -38.90 25.40 -18.40
N HIS A 358 -38.52 26.59 -18.86
CA HIS A 358 -39.11 27.16 -20.07
C HIS A 358 -38.91 26.15 -21.21
N THR A 359 -40.00 25.62 -21.75
CA THR A 359 -40.13 24.57 -22.75
C THR A 359 -39.60 24.93 -24.15
N GLY A 360 -38.73 25.94 -24.27
CA GLY A 360 -38.14 26.40 -25.53
C GLY A 360 -36.68 25.99 -25.78
N SER A 361 -35.91 25.61 -24.75
CA SER A 361 -34.47 25.29 -24.90
C SER A 361 -34.13 23.80 -25.01
N ASN A 362 -35.04 22.91 -24.58
CA ASN A 362 -34.83 21.45 -24.64
C ASN A 362 -34.81 20.87 -26.07
N SER A 363 -35.26 21.62 -27.08
CA SER A 363 -35.23 21.16 -28.48
C SER A 363 -33.83 21.19 -29.10
N LYS A 364 -32.85 21.87 -28.48
CA LYS A 364 -31.49 22.04 -29.03
C LYS A 364 -30.43 21.12 -28.42
N VAL A 365 -30.73 20.39 -27.33
CA VAL A 365 -29.75 19.50 -26.69
C VAL A 365 -29.77 18.12 -27.38
N PRO A 366 -28.64 17.59 -27.84
CA PRO A 366 -28.60 16.26 -28.46
C PRO A 366 -29.05 15.16 -27.49
N GLN A 367 -30.00 14.33 -27.91
CA GLN A 367 -30.59 13.28 -27.07
C GLN A 367 -29.57 12.25 -26.56
N TYR A 368 -28.47 12.02 -27.29
CA TYR A 368 -27.42 11.08 -26.92
C TYR A 368 -26.40 11.66 -25.91
N LEU A 369 -26.41 12.97 -25.67
CA LEU A 369 -25.35 13.67 -24.91
C LEU A 369 -25.22 13.14 -23.49
N GLY A 370 -26.35 12.89 -22.81
CA GLY A 370 -26.37 12.33 -21.46
C GLY A 370 -25.70 10.96 -21.39
N ALA A 371 -26.11 10.04 -22.27
CA ALA A 371 -25.56 8.68 -22.32
C ALA A 371 -24.05 8.66 -22.64
N VAL A 372 -23.61 9.48 -23.60
CA VAL A 372 -22.18 9.61 -23.93
C VAL A 372 -21.39 10.17 -22.74
N SER A 373 -21.93 11.17 -22.05
CA SER A 373 -21.30 11.76 -20.86
C SER A 373 -21.07 10.72 -19.76
N VAL A 374 -22.08 9.88 -19.48
CA VAL A 374 -21.99 8.80 -18.49
C VAL A 374 -20.85 7.84 -18.83
N VAL A 375 -20.76 7.39 -20.09
CA VAL A 375 -19.70 6.47 -20.53
C VAL A 375 -18.32 7.12 -20.38
N VAL A 376 -18.15 8.36 -20.85
CA VAL A 376 -16.87 9.08 -20.76
C VAL A 376 -16.49 9.32 -19.29
N CYS A 377 -17.45 9.63 -18.42
CA CYS A 377 -17.23 9.80 -16.99
C CYS A 377 -16.67 8.51 -16.36
N PHE A 378 -17.28 7.35 -16.60
CA PHE A 378 -16.80 6.09 -16.01
C PHE A 378 -15.45 5.65 -16.60
N VAL A 379 -15.20 5.86 -17.89
CA VAL A 379 -13.87 5.62 -18.49
C VAL A 379 -12.83 6.53 -17.84
N ALA A 380 -13.14 7.80 -17.61
CA ALA A 380 -12.27 8.74 -16.92
C ALA A 380 -11.98 8.30 -15.48
N VAL A 381 -12.99 7.83 -14.72
CA VAL A 381 -12.79 7.29 -13.35
C VAL A 381 -11.84 6.10 -13.36
N LEU A 382 -12.13 5.07 -14.17
CA LEU A 382 -11.33 3.84 -14.21
C LEU A 382 -9.87 4.13 -14.62
N THR A 383 -9.69 5.00 -15.61
CA THR A 383 -8.36 5.44 -16.05
C THR A 383 -7.65 6.20 -14.94
N SER A 384 -8.34 7.11 -14.25
CA SER A 384 -7.75 7.93 -13.19
C SER A 384 -7.31 7.08 -12.00
N ILE A 385 -8.12 6.13 -11.56
CA ILE A 385 -7.77 5.19 -10.49
C ILE A 385 -6.59 4.32 -10.93
N GLY A 386 -6.67 3.72 -12.12
CA GLY A 386 -5.62 2.84 -12.65
C GLY A 386 -4.26 3.53 -12.74
N VAL A 387 -4.21 4.72 -13.35
CA VAL A 387 -2.97 5.49 -13.49
C VAL A 387 -2.45 5.93 -12.12
N SER A 388 -3.31 6.34 -11.20
CA SER A 388 -2.89 6.76 -9.85
C SER A 388 -2.22 5.63 -9.07
N PHE A 389 -2.77 4.41 -9.11
CA PHE A 389 -2.14 3.24 -8.50
C PHE A 389 -0.85 2.80 -9.21
N MET A 390 -0.70 3.11 -10.51
CA MET A 390 0.53 2.81 -11.25
C MET A 390 1.68 3.77 -10.93
N ILE A 391 1.40 5.05 -10.73
CA ILE A 391 2.44 6.07 -10.47
C ILE A 391 2.83 6.17 -9.00
N VAL A 392 1.90 5.89 -8.08
CA VAL A 392 2.16 5.98 -6.64
C VAL A 392 2.95 4.74 -6.18
N PRO A 393 4.14 4.91 -5.55
CA PRO A 393 4.93 3.78 -5.09
C PRO A 393 4.17 2.92 -4.08
N ARG A 394 4.34 1.60 -4.17
CA ARG A 394 3.62 0.65 -3.31
C ARG A 394 4.09 0.64 -1.86
N GLN A 395 5.41 0.77 -1.65
CA GLN A 395 6.06 0.54 -0.35
C GLN A 395 6.26 1.83 0.46
N ILE A 396 5.30 2.75 0.43
CA ILE A 396 5.29 3.99 1.23
C ILE A 396 4.41 3.84 2.47
N THR A 397 4.33 4.88 3.30
CA THR A 397 3.47 4.83 4.49
C THR A 397 1.98 4.83 4.09
N PRO A 398 1.10 4.18 4.86
CA PRO A 398 -0.33 4.06 4.55
C PRO A 398 -1.02 5.38 4.19
N TRP A 399 -0.75 6.43 4.96
CA TRP A 399 -1.32 7.76 4.75
C TRP A 399 -0.79 8.45 3.51
N THR A 400 0.52 8.40 3.27
CA THR A 400 1.12 9.02 2.09
C THR A 400 0.59 8.39 0.81
N GLY A 401 0.48 7.06 0.77
CA GLY A 401 -0.10 6.37 -0.38
C GLY A 401 -1.58 6.70 -0.60
N LEU A 402 -2.38 6.73 0.47
CA LEU A 402 -3.79 7.10 0.38
C LEU A 402 -3.98 8.51 -0.18
N ILE A 403 -3.25 9.49 0.38
CA ILE A 403 -3.36 10.89 -0.04
C ILE A 403 -2.95 11.06 -1.51
N LEU A 404 -1.80 10.49 -1.91
CA LEU A 404 -1.32 10.61 -3.28
C LEU A 404 -2.26 9.96 -4.29
N VAL A 405 -2.82 8.78 -3.98
CA VAL A 405 -3.80 8.14 -4.87
C VAL A 405 -5.05 9.00 -5.02
N TYR A 406 -5.56 9.59 -3.95
CA TYR A 406 -6.69 10.52 -4.05
C TYR A 406 -6.34 11.75 -4.88
N GLU A 407 -5.23 12.42 -4.56
CA GLU A 407 -4.77 13.62 -5.26
C GLU A 407 -4.64 13.39 -6.76
N TRP A 408 -3.97 12.30 -7.15
CA TRP A 408 -3.78 11.96 -8.56
C TRP A 408 -5.05 11.45 -9.24
N THR A 409 -5.90 10.72 -8.52
CA THR A 409 -7.19 10.26 -9.08
C THR A 409 -8.06 11.48 -9.41
N PHE A 410 -8.19 12.43 -8.49
CA PHE A 410 -8.96 13.65 -8.74
C PHE A 410 -8.29 14.52 -9.81
N THR A 411 -6.96 14.67 -9.81
CA THR A 411 -6.26 15.48 -10.81
C THR A 411 -6.47 14.92 -12.21
N ILE A 412 -6.25 13.62 -12.42
CA ILE A 412 -6.43 12.98 -13.73
C ILE A 412 -7.90 13.00 -14.15
N PHE A 413 -8.84 12.79 -13.21
CA PHE A 413 -10.27 12.84 -13.49
C PHE A 413 -10.70 14.24 -13.92
N LEU A 414 -10.25 15.28 -13.20
CA LEU A 414 -10.55 16.67 -13.53
C LEU A 414 -9.97 17.06 -14.90
N LEU A 415 -8.76 16.62 -15.23
CA LEU A 415 -8.16 16.89 -16.54
C LEU A 415 -8.89 16.16 -17.67
N SER A 416 -9.23 14.89 -17.48
CA SER A 416 -9.88 14.07 -18.51
C SER A 416 -11.37 14.41 -18.69
N TYR A 417 -12.18 14.23 -17.65
CA TYR A 417 -13.62 14.50 -17.71
C TYR A 417 -13.92 16.01 -17.78
N GLY A 418 -13.15 16.85 -17.09
CA GLY A 418 -13.26 18.31 -17.26
C GLY A 418 -12.86 18.77 -18.67
N GLY A 419 -11.86 18.12 -19.28
CA GLY A 419 -11.53 18.31 -20.70
C GLY A 419 -12.69 17.95 -21.63
N PHE A 420 -13.37 16.82 -21.37
CA PHE A 420 -14.59 16.45 -22.09
C PHE A 420 -15.70 17.51 -21.94
N LEU A 421 -15.97 18.00 -20.71
CA LEU A 421 -16.97 19.05 -20.48
C LEU A 421 -16.64 20.35 -21.25
N LEU A 422 -15.35 20.69 -21.38
CA LEU A 422 -14.91 21.83 -22.19
C LEU A 422 -15.20 21.62 -23.69
N VAL A 423 -15.01 20.41 -24.20
CA VAL A 423 -15.38 20.07 -25.59
C VAL A 423 -16.88 20.21 -25.79
N ILE A 424 -17.68 19.73 -24.84
CA ILE A 424 -19.15 19.88 -24.88
C ILE A 424 -19.59 21.34 -24.84
N TYR A 425 -18.93 22.18 -24.03
CA TYR A 425 -19.17 23.63 -24.03
C TYR A 425 -18.83 24.28 -25.37
N GLN A 426 -17.69 23.95 -25.98
CA GLN A 426 -17.32 24.46 -27.31
C GLN A 426 -18.29 23.98 -28.39
N TYR A 427 -18.79 22.75 -28.27
CA TYR A 427 -19.79 22.20 -29.18
C TYR A 427 -21.11 22.97 -29.10
N GLY A 428 -21.60 23.26 -27.89
CA GLY A 428 -22.76 24.14 -27.69
C GLY A 428 -22.54 25.53 -28.32
N LYS A 429 -21.38 26.14 -28.08
CA LYS A 429 -21.02 27.44 -28.66
C LYS A 429 -21.02 27.44 -30.19
N LYS A 430 -20.55 26.37 -30.81
CA LYS A 430 -20.54 26.23 -32.28
C LYS A 430 -21.95 26.12 -32.87
N ILE A 431 -22.83 25.33 -32.23
CA ILE A 431 -24.23 25.19 -32.67
C ILE A 431 -24.98 26.51 -32.59
N ALA A 432 -24.73 27.33 -31.56
CA ALA A 432 -25.32 28.67 -31.47
C ALA A 432 -24.97 29.51 -32.73
N VAL A 433 -23.69 29.52 -33.13
CA VAL A 433 -23.24 30.26 -34.32
C VAL A 433 -23.91 29.75 -35.61
N GLU A 434 -23.97 28.44 -35.82
CA GLU A 434 -24.53 27.83 -37.04
C GLU A 434 -26.06 28.02 -37.16
N THR A 435 -26.79 27.95 -36.05
CA THR A 435 -28.26 28.06 -36.06
C THR A 435 -28.70 29.49 -36.46
N THR A 436 -27.97 30.52 -36.03
CA THR A 436 -28.31 31.92 -36.31
C THR A 436 -27.86 32.40 -37.70
N GLU A 437 -26.93 31.71 -38.37
CA GLU A 437 -26.63 31.98 -39.79
C GLU A 437 -27.74 31.50 -40.73
N SER A 438 -28.53 30.50 -40.30
CA SER A 438 -29.67 29.97 -41.07
C SER A 438 -30.99 30.74 -40.89
N SER A 439 -31.08 31.59 -39.85
CA SER A 439 -32.27 32.40 -39.54
C SER A 439 -32.00 33.90 -39.73
N VAL A 440 -31.91 34.35 -40.98
CA VAL A 440 -32.04 35.78 -41.31
C VAL A 440 -33.53 36.13 -41.30
N ASP A 441 -34.06 36.34 -40.10
CA ASP A 441 -35.26 37.11 -39.76
C ASP A 441 -35.84 36.54 -38.46
N ASP A 442 -35.44 37.10 -37.32
CA ASP A 442 -36.42 37.65 -36.39
C ASP A 442 -35.73 38.57 -35.37
N SER A 443 -36.10 39.86 -35.40
CA SER A 443 -35.59 40.90 -34.51
C SER A 443 -36.42 40.92 -33.23
N GLY A 444 -36.13 40.01 -32.29
CA GLY A 444 -36.65 40.01 -30.93
C GLY A 444 -35.59 40.42 -29.91
N LYS A 445 -35.43 41.71 -29.62
CA LYS A 445 -34.55 42.19 -28.54
C LYS A 445 -35.06 41.71 -27.18
N VAL A 446 -34.39 40.70 -26.61
CA VAL A 446 -34.54 40.35 -25.19
C VAL A 446 -33.26 40.75 -24.45
N HIS A 447 -33.34 41.80 -23.64
CA HIS A 447 -32.30 42.15 -22.67
C HIS A 447 -32.33 41.14 -21.51
N GLN A 448 -31.47 40.13 -21.55
CA GLN A 448 -31.13 39.36 -20.37
C GLN A 448 -29.92 40.01 -19.69
N ARG A 449 -30.14 40.50 -18.46
CA ARG A 449 -29.06 40.92 -17.56
C ARG A 449 -28.13 39.73 -17.35
N ALA A 450 -26.86 39.93 -17.70
CA ALA A 450 -25.78 39.03 -17.34
C ALA A 450 -25.54 39.13 -15.83
N ASP A 451 -26.38 38.46 -15.03
CA ASP A 451 -25.99 38.12 -13.68
C ASP A 451 -24.88 37.08 -13.79
N ALA A 452 -23.71 37.43 -13.27
CA ALA A 452 -22.58 36.53 -13.09
C ALA A 452 -22.96 35.48 -12.05
N SER A 453 -23.84 34.54 -12.45
CA SER A 453 -24.31 33.44 -11.65
C SER A 453 -23.15 32.48 -11.44
N CYS A 454 -22.59 32.54 -10.23
CA CYS A 454 -21.61 31.57 -9.75
C CYS A 454 -22.16 30.16 -10.00
N ASP A 455 -21.34 29.29 -10.60
CA ASP A 455 -21.78 28.02 -11.19
C ASP A 455 -22.08 26.94 -10.12
N PHE A 456 -23.05 27.23 -9.26
CA PHE A 456 -23.33 26.52 -8.01
C PHE A 456 -23.60 25.03 -8.23
N THR A 457 -24.33 24.66 -9.28
CA THR A 457 -24.67 23.26 -9.51
C THR A 457 -23.47 22.43 -10.01
N THR A 458 -22.50 23.02 -10.71
CA THR A 458 -21.24 22.35 -11.05
C THR A 458 -20.43 22.04 -9.78
N TRP A 459 -20.39 22.99 -8.85
CA TRP A 459 -19.77 22.79 -7.53
C TRP A 459 -20.50 21.76 -6.68
N TYR A 460 -21.83 21.78 -6.67
CA TYR A 460 -22.65 20.82 -5.93
C TYR A 460 -22.35 19.38 -6.38
N TYR A 461 -22.40 19.12 -7.69
CA TYR A 461 -22.10 17.79 -8.22
C TYR A 461 -20.63 17.40 -8.00
N GLY A 462 -19.68 18.33 -8.21
CA GLY A 462 -18.26 18.09 -7.97
C GLY A 462 -17.96 17.72 -6.51
N LEU A 463 -18.43 18.53 -5.56
CA LEU A 463 -18.25 18.30 -4.12
C LEU A 463 -18.96 17.04 -3.65
N GLY A 464 -20.15 16.74 -4.20
CA GLY A 464 -20.87 15.50 -3.92
C GLY A 464 -20.09 14.26 -4.33
N MET A 465 -19.49 14.27 -5.53
CA MET A 465 -18.64 13.16 -6.00
C MET A 465 -17.40 12.99 -5.12
N VAL A 466 -16.72 14.08 -4.77
CA VAL A 466 -15.54 14.07 -3.89
C VAL A 466 -15.91 13.51 -2.51
N PHE A 467 -16.98 14.02 -1.90
CA PHE A 467 -17.46 13.58 -0.59
C PHE A 467 -17.78 12.08 -0.56
N LEU A 468 -18.54 11.59 -1.55
CA LEU A 468 -18.92 10.18 -1.64
C LEU A 468 -17.70 9.28 -1.91
N ALA A 469 -16.74 9.73 -2.72
CA ALA A 469 -15.49 9.01 -2.94
C ALA A 469 -14.67 8.88 -1.66
N PHE A 470 -14.52 9.96 -0.88
CA PHE A 470 -13.85 9.91 0.43
C PHE A 470 -14.60 9.00 1.42
N ALA A 471 -15.93 9.13 1.48
CA ALA A 471 -16.77 8.32 2.36
C ALA A 471 -16.64 6.82 2.05
N ALA A 472 -16.47 6.43 0.78
CA ALA A 472 -16.35 5.03 0.40
C ALA A 472 -15.18 4.32 1.09
N ILE A 473 -14.06 5.01 1.34
CA ILE A 473 -12.89 4.43 2.00
C ILE A 473 -12.86 4.76 3.51
N SER A 474 -13.28 5.96 3.91
CA SER A 474 -13.15 6.41 5.30
C SER A 474 -14.27 5.89 6.21
N LEU A 475 -15.47 5.64 5.69
CA LEU A 475 -16.63 5.28 6.53
C LEU A 475 -16.42 4.01 7.35
N PRO A 476 -15.90 2.88 6.81
CA PRO A 476 -15.63 1.70 7.63
C PRO A 476 -14.63 1.97 8.76
N TYR A 477 -13.65 2.84 8.52
CA TYR A 477 -12.66 3.23 9.51
C TYR A 477 -13.27 4.12 10.59
N LEU A 478 -14.08 5.12 10.21
CA LEU A 478 -14.80 6.01 11.14
C LEU A 478 -15.78 5.24 12.04
N LEU A 479 -16.40 4.18 11.51
CA LEU A 479 -17.29 3.31 12.26
C LEU A 479 -16.54 2.27 13.13
N GLY A 480 -15.21 2.25 13.12
CA GLY A 480 -14.40 1.31 13.90
C GLY A 480 -14.56 -0.15 13.48
N VAL A 481 -15.07 -0.41 12.27
CA VAL A 481 -15.28 -1.78 11.77
C VAL A 481 -13.92 -2.43 11.58
N THR A 482 -13.67 -3.60 12.17
CA THR A 482 -12.40 -4.33 12.04
C THR A 482 -12.48 -5.54 11.10
N SER A 483 -13.68 -6.10 10.95
CA SER A 483 -13.93 -7.26 10.09
C SER A 483 -13.76 -6.89 8.61
N LEU A 484 -12.89 -7.61 7.91
CA LEU A 484 -12.58 -7.37 6.49
C LEU A 484 -13.83 -7.42 5.61
N PHE A 485 -14.66 -8.46 5.75
CA PHE A 485 -15.84 -8.63 4.92
C PHE A 485 -16.88 -7.54 5.17
N LEU A 486 -17.05 -7.11 6.42
CA LEU A 486 -17.95 -6.00 6.75
C LEU A 486 -17.40 -4.66 6.23
N ARG A 487 -16.07 -4.44 6.30
CA ARG A 487 -15.42 -3.28 5.67
C ARG A 487 -15.70 -3.25 4.17
N LEU A 488 -15.39 -4.34 3.47
CA LEU A 488 -15.61 -4.43 2.02
C LEU A 488 -17.08 -4.26 1.65
N GLY A 489 -18.00 -4.85 2.43
CA GLY A 489 -19.45 -4.66 2.25
C GLY A 489 -19.87 -3.19 2.35
N LEU A 490 -19.38 -2.46 3.36
CA LEU A 490 -19.64 -1.03 3.51
C LEU A 490 -19.01 -0.20 2.38
N MET A 491 -17.78 -0.51 1.99
CA MET A 491 -17.11 0.16 0.86
C MET A 491 -17.92 -0.01 -0.43
N ILE A 492 -18.39 -1.23 -0.71
CA ILE A 492 -19.22 -1.55 -1.88
C ILE A 492 -20.55 -0.81 -1.81
N ALA A 493 -21.21 -0.78 -0.65
CA ALA A 493 -22.48 -0.08 -0.49
C ALA A 493 -22.35 1.43 -0.80
N VAL A 494 -21.31 2.09 -0.27
CA VAL A 494 -21.07 3.51 -0.58
C VAL A 494 -20.63 3.69 -2.04
N ALA A 495 -19.86 2.76 -2.61
CA ALA A 495 -19.50 2.79 -4.02
C ALA A 495 -20.72 2.71 -4.95
N ILE A 496 -21.74 1.91 -4.61
CA ILE A 496 -23.00 1.85 -5.38
C ILE A 496 -23.73 3.21 -5.34
N VAL A 497 -23.77 3.86 -4.17
CA VAL A 497 -24.34 5.22 -4.04
C VAL A 497 -23.55 6.22 -4.86
N LEU A 498 -22.21 6.16 -4.83
CA LEU A 498 -21.33 6.99 -5.63
C LEU A 498 -21.59 6.79 -7.13
N VAL A 499 -21.63 5.54 -7.63
CA VAL A 499 -21.91 5.23 -9.04
C VAL A 499 -23.26 5.80 -9.48
N SER A 500 -24.28 5.68 -8.64
CA SER A 500 -25.63 6.21 -8.92
C SER A 500 -25.62 7.74 -9.00
N PHE A 501 -24.97 8.40 -8.02
CA PHE A 501 -24.80 9.84 -8.00
C PHE A 501 -23.98 10.35 -9.19
N MET A 502 -22.87 9.68 -9.53
CA MET A 502 -22.01 10.03 -10.66
C MET A 502 -22.73 9.89 -12.00
N THR A 503 -23.57 8.87 -12.16
CA THR A 503 -24.40 8.70 -13.37
C THR A 503 -25.28 9.93 -13.57
N HIS A 504 -26.07 10.29 -12.55
CA HIS A 504 -26.94 11.48 -12.61
C HIS A 504 -26.14 12.78 -12.76
N ALA A 505 -25.07 12.97 -11.99
CA ALA A 505 -24.23 14.15 -12.03
C ALA A 505 -23.59 14.35 -13.41
N SER A 506 -23.10 13.27 -14.04
CA SER A 506 -22.42 13.35 -15.34
C SER A 506 -23.36 13.77 -16.47
N GLU A 507 -24.59 13.27 -16.47
CA GLU A 507 -25.63 13.68 -17.41
C GLU A 507 -25.97 15.17 -17.25
N GLN A 508 -26.27 15.60 -16.01
CA GLN A 508 -26.64 16.99 -15.72
C GLN A 508 -25.50 17.97 -16.02
N LEU A 509 -24.26 17.60 -15.71
CA LEU A 509 -23.08 18.41 -16.02
C LEU A 509 -22.92 18.59 -17.54
N ALA A 510 -23.02 17.54 -18.35
CA ALA A 510 -22.85 17.67 -19.80
C ALA A 510 -23.94 18.54 -20.44
N ILE A 511 -25.21 18.33 -20.07
CA ILE A 511 -26.33 19.14 -20.57
C ILE A 511 -26.11 20.62 -20.21
N ARG A 512 -25.71 20.90 -18.97
CA ARG A 512 -25.52 22.26 -18.48
C ARG A 512 -24.33 22.97 -19.12
N TRP A 513 -23.21 22.26 -19.30
CA TRP A 513 -22.04 22.82 -20.01
C TRP A 513 -22.35 23.08 -21.49
N PHE A 514 -23.16 22.23 -22.13
CA PHE A 514 -23.65 22.46 -23.49
C PHE A 514 -24.54 23.71 -23.59
N LEU A 515 -25.54 23.83 -22.70
CA LEU A 515 -26.44 24.98 -22.65
C LEU A 515 -25.68 26.29 -22.38
N LYS A 516 -24.73 26.26 -21.44
CA LYS A 516 -23.85 27.41 -21.16
C LYS A 516 -23.05 27.82 -22.41
N GLY A 517 -22.60 26.85 -23.20
CA GLY A 517 -21.95 27.11 -24.49
C GLY A 517 -22.87 27.82 -25.47
N LEU A 518 -24.12 27.39 -25.58
CA LEU A 518 -25.13 28.04 -26.41
C LEU A 518 -25.37 29.50 -25.98
N GLU A 519 -25.59 29.74 -24.68
CA GLU A 519 -25.83 31.07 -24.10
C GLU A 519 -24.66 32.05 -24.32
N ASP A 520 -23.43 31.59 -24.12
CA ASP A 520 -22.21 32.39 -24.33
C ASP A 520 -21.95 32.70 -25.81
N GLY A 521 -22.36 31.79 -26.71
CA GLY A 521 -22.29 31.99 -28.17
C GLY A 521 -23.21 33.12 -28.63
N ASP A 522 -24.43 33.17 -28.12
CA ASP A 522 -25.41 34.20 -28.47
C ASP A 522 -25.01 35.60 -27.94
N THR A 523 -24.45 35.68 -26.74
CA THR A 523 -24.03 36.95 -26.11
C THR A 523 -22.77 37.57 -26.71
N THR A 524 -21.84 36.78 -27.24
CA THR A 524 -20.63 37.33 -27.89
C THR A 524 -20.93 38.06 -29.21
N ARG A 525 -21.98 37.65 -29.93
CA ARG A 525 -22.40 38.31 -31.18
C ARG A 525 -23.20 39.60 -30.93
N SER A 526 -24.02 39.65 -29.88
CA SER A 526 -24.74 40.87 -29.41
C SER A 526 -23.79 42.06 -29.16
N LYS A 527 -22.59 41.81 -28.64
CA LYS A 527 -21.56 42.84 -28.43
C LYS A 527 -20.79 43.25 -29.70
N SER A 528 -20.77 42.42 -30.73
CA SER A 528 -20.09 42.73 -32.01
C SER A 528 -20.96 43.50 -33.00
N ILE A 529 -22.27 43.58 -32.73
CA ILE A 529 -23.29 44.23 -33.59
C ILE A 529 -23.65 45.64 -33.07
N CYS A 530 -23.04 46.11 -31.98
CA CYS A 530 -23.20 47.46 -31.44
C CYS A 530 -22.10 48.42 -31.91
#